data_AF-A0A2D9MRI8-F1
#
_entry.id   AF-A0A2D9MRI8-F1
#
_cell.length_a   1.000
_cell.length_b   1.000
_cell.length_c   1.000
_cell.angle_alpha   90.00
_cell.angle_beta   90.00
_cell.angle_gamma   90.00
#
_symmetry.space_group_name_H-M   'P 1'
#
loop_
_entity.id
_entity.type
_entity.pdbx_description
1 polymer ?
#
loop_
_entity_poly.entity_id
_entity_poly.type
_entity_poly.pdbx_seq_one_letter_code
_entity_poly.pdbx_strand_id
1 'polypeptide(L)'
;MQSSNRLLGDIARLASGAMTMAAGAKTELEQLIQQRVERFLSEKGWVAREEFDAVRSLAQRAREEQEKIHERLDHIEKKLSAKSGGKSRPTVSKAKTTKSSSRGKKS
;
A
#
# COMPACT_ATOMS: atom_id res chain seq x y z
N MET A 1 -57.52 47.54 -25.45
CA MET A 1 -56.22 46.92 -25.79
C MET A 1 -55.25 46.95 -24.60
N GLN A 2 -55.50 46.19 -23.52
CA GLN A 2 -54.67 46.25 -22.29
C GLN A 2 -54.36 44.86 -21.66
N SER A 3 -54.98 43.78 -22.13
CA SER A 3 -54.80 42.43 -21.57
C SER A 3 -53.48 41.77 -22.00
N SER A 4 -53.03 41.97 -23.25
CA SER A 4 -51.80 41.37 -23.78
C SER A 4 -50.53 41.84 -23.08
N ASN A 5 -50.55 43.00 -22.42
CA ASN A 5 -49.39 43.57 -21.75
C ASN A 5 -49.16 43.01 -20.34
N ARG A 6 -50.17 42.38 -19.72
CA ARG A 6 -50.06 41.78 -18.37
C ARG A 6 -49.43 40.39 -18.40
N LEU A 7 -49.85 39.51 -19.33
CA LEU A 7 -49.27 38.17 -19.48
C LEU A 7 -47.77 38.21 -19.82
N LEU A 8 -47.36 39.13 -20.69
CA LEU A 8 -45.94 39.34 -21.01
C LEU A 8 -45.16 39.88 -19.80
N GLY A 9 -45.78 40.73 -18.98
CA GLY A 9 -45.19 41.25 -17.75
C GLY A 9 -44.99 40.18 -16.67
N ASP A 10 -45.95 39.28 -16.50
CA ASP A 10 -45.86 38.17 -15.55
C ASP A 10 -44.79 37.15 -15.97
N ILE A 11 -44.67 36.86 -17.28
CA ILE A 11 -43.59 36.03 -17.82
C ILE A 11 -42.23 36.72 -17.63
N ALA A 12 -42.12 38.03 -17.86
CA ALA A 12 -40.88 38.77 -17.64
C ALA A 12 -40.48 38.76 -16.15
N ARG A 13 -41.45 38.88 -15.24
CA ARG A 13 -41.21 38.82 -13.80
C ARG A 13 -40.81 37.40 -13.35
N LEU A 14 -41.45 36.38 -13.90
CA LEU A 14 -41.09 34.98 -13.68
C LEU A 14 -39.70 34.67 -14.24
N ALA A 15 -39.38 35.16 -15.44
CA ALA A 15 -38.08 34.97 -16.08
C ALA A 15 -36.96 35.67 -15.29
N SER A 16 -37.21 36.88 -14.79
CA SER A 16 -36.25 37.58 -13.91
C SER A 16 -36.04 36.83 -12.59
N GLY A 17 -37.11 36.30 -11.99
CA GLY A 17 -37.02 35.45 -10.81
C GLY A 17 -36.28 34.13 -11.07
N ALA A 18 -36.59 33.45 -12.17
CA ALA A 18 -35.95 32.21 -12.59
C ALA A 18 -34.46 32.39 -12.93
N MET A 19 -34.10 33.51 -13.55
CA MET A 19 -32.70 33.85 -13.84
C MET A 19 -31.89 34.07 -12.56
N THR A 20 -32.51 34.70 -11.55
CA THR A 20 -31.91 34.91 -10.24
C THR A 20 -31.71 33.58 -9.50
N MET A 21 -32.71 32.70 -9.54
CA MET A 21 -32.61 31.35 -8.97
C MET A 21 -31.59 30.48 -9.70
N ALA A 22 -31.51 30.56 -11.04
CA ALA A 22 -30.54 29.84 -11.84
C ALA A 22 -29.09 30.28 -11.54
N ALA A 23 -28.87 31.58 -11.28
CA ALA A 23 -27.57 32.09 -10.86
C ALA A 23 -27.13 31.53 -9.49
N GLY A 24 -28.05 31.40 -8.54
CA GLY A 24 -27.80 30.73 -7.25
C GLY A 24 -27.56 29.23 -7.40
N ALA A 25 -28.43 28.55 -8.14
CA ALA A 25 -28.34 27.11 -8.39
C ALA A 25 -27.06 26.70 -9.14
N LYS A 26 -26.54 27.56 -10.04
CA LYS A 26 -25.25 27.34 -10.71
C LYS A 26 -24.10 27.23 -9.70
N THR A 27 -24.07 28.12 -8.72
CA THR A 27 -23.02 28.15 -7.69
C THR A 27 -23.07 26.90 -6.83
N GLU A 28 -24.28 26.48 -6.42
CA GLU A 28 -24.48 25.25 -5.65
C GLU A 28 -24.11 24.00 -6.48
N LEU A 29 -24.46 23.98 -7.76
CA LEU A 29 -24.10 22.89 -8.67
C LEU A 29 -22.59 22.80 -8.87
N GLU A 30 -21.89 23.91 -9.04
CA GLU A 30 -20.42 23.94 -9.14
C GLU A 30 -19.76 23.37 -7.89
N GLN A 31 -20.25 23.73 -6.69
CA GLN A 31 -19.73 23.18 -5.45
C GLN A 31 -19.98 21.67 -5.33
N LEU A 32 -21.18 21.20 -5.70
CA LEU A 32 -21.50 19.76 -5.69
C LEU A 32 -20.62 18.98 -6.69
N ILE A 33 -20.37 19.53 -7.87
CA ILE A 33 -19.49 18.93 -8.87
C ILE A 33 -18.05 18.88 -8.32
N GLN A 34 -17.54 19.97 -7.76
CA GLN A 34 -16.19 20.01 -7.20
C GLN A 34 -16.03 18.97 -6.08
N GLN A 35 -16.99 18.90 -5.15
CA GLN A 35 -16.99 17.89 -4.09
C GLN A 35 -17.04 16.46 -4.64
N ARG A 36 -17.81 16.23 -5.72
CA ARG A 36 -17.90 14.92 -6.34
C ARG A 36 -16.61 14.53 -7.05
N VAL A 37 -15.94 15.48 -7.69
CA VAL A 37 -14.63 15.28 -8.34
C VAL A 37 -13.56 15.00 -7.31
N GLU A 38 -13.48 15.81 -6.25
CA GLU A 38 -12.52 15.63 -5.15
C GLU A 38 -12.66 14.23 -4.51
N ARG A 39 -13.90 13.86 -4.21
CA ARG A 39 -14.21 12.54 -3.67
C ARG A 39 -13.92 11.41 -4.66
N PHE A 40 -14.19 11.61 -5.96
CA PHE A 40 -13.87 10.62 -6.98
C PHE A 40 -12.36 10.41 -7.13
N LEU A 41 -11.57 11.50 -7.16
CA LEU A 41 -10.11 11.44 -7.21
C LEU A 41 -9.54 10.76 -5.95
N SER A 42 -10.09 11.10 -4.78
CA SER A 42 -9.72 10.50 -3.50
C SER A 42 -10.08 9.00 -3.42
N GLU A 43 -11.30 8.63 -3.81
CA GLU A 43 -11.79 7.23 -3.73
C GLU A 43 -11.15 6.32 -4.79
N LYS A 44 -10.81 6.85 -5.97
CA LYS A 44 -10.24 6.06 -7.07
C LYS A 44 -8.73 5.86 -6.97
N GLY A 45 -8.08 6.37 -5.91
CA GLY A 45 -6.66 6.19 -5.69
C GLY A 45 -5.82 6.86 -6.77
N TRP A 46 -6.13 8.12 -7.09
CA TRP A 46 -5.30 8.91 -7.99
C TRP A 46 -3.92 9.12 -7.34
N VAL A 47 -2.89 8.52 -7.92
CA VAL A 47 -1.50 8.75 -7.51
C VAL A 47 -0.94 9.80 -8.44
N ALA A 48 -0.49 10.93 -7.88
CA ALA A 48 0.15 11.96 -8.69
C ALA A 48 1.43 11.38 -9.30
N ARG A 49 1.80 11.82 -10.50
CA ARG A 49 3.03 11.35 -11.17
C ARG A 49 4.27 11.57 -10.30
N GLU A 50 4.30 12.67 -9.57
CA GLU A 50 5.38 13.03 -8.65
C GLU A 50 5.50 12.04 -7.48
N GLU A 51 4.37 11.63 -6.89
CA GLU A 51 4.36 10.62 -5.82
C GLU A 51 4.79 9.25 -6.35
N PHE A 52 4.35 8.90 -7.56
CA PHE A 52 4.78 7.66 -8.21
C PHE A 52 6.29 7.65 -8.45
N ASP A 53 6.86 8.73 -8.97
CA ASP A 53 8.29 8.86 -9.22
C ASP A 53 9.10 8.84 -7.92
N ALA A 54 8.59 9.49 -6.86
CA ALA A 54 9.19 9.43 -5.54
C ALA A 54 9.23 8.00 -4.99
N VAL A 55 8.10 7.27 -5.02
CA VAL A 55 8.01 5.88 -4.56
C VAL A 55 8.87 4.95 -5.43
N ARG A 56 8.92 5.16 -6.75
CA ARG A 56 9.76 4.39 -7.66
C ARG A 56 11.24 4.55 -7.32
N SER A 57 11.69 5.77 -7.08
CA SER A 57 13.07 6.05 -6.69
C SER A 57 13.43 5.40 -5.34
N LEU A 58 12.50 5.45 -4.38
CA LEU A 58 12.66 4.79 -3.08
C LEU A 58 12.71 3.26 -3.23
N ALA A 59 11.83 2.68 -4.04
CA ALA A 59 11.78 1.25 -4.29
C ALA A 59 13.08 0.75 -4.94
N GLN A 60 13.63 1.51 -5.89
CA GLN A 60 14.90 1.17 -6.52
C GLN A 60 16.05 1.20 -5.50
N ARG A 61 16.18 2.29 -4.73
CA ARG A 61 17.21 2.39 -3.68
C ARG A 61 17.09 1.29 -2.63
N ALA A 62 15.87 0.94 -2.24
CA ALA A 62 15.62 -0.13 -1.29
C ALA A 62 16.11 -1.49 -1.81
N ARG A 63 15.96 -1.79 -3.12
CA ARG A 63 16.50 -3.02 -3.71
C ARG A 63 18.03 -3.04 -3.71
N GLU A 64 18.66 -1.94 -4.08
CA GLU A 64 20.12 -1.81 -4.06
C GLU A 64 20.69 -1.93 -2.63
N GLU A 65 20.00 -1.39 -1.63
CA GLU A 65 20.39 -1.52 -0.23
C GLU A 65 20.15 -2.93 0.33
N GLN A 66 19.08 -3.60 -0.09
CA GLN A 66 18.82 -5.00 0.26
C GLN A 66 19.99 -5.90 -0.16
N GLU A 67 20.46 -5.79 -1.41
CA GLU A 67 21.60 -6.58 -1.91
C GLU A 67 22.86 -6.36 -1.05
N LYS A 68 23.19 -5.11 -0.74
CA LYS A 68 24.34 -4.78 0.13
C LYS A 68 24.22 -5.35 1.54
N ILE A 69 23.00 -5.38 2.10
CA ILE A 69 22.75 -5.96 3.42
C ILE A 69 22.93 -7.47 3.37
N HIS A 70 22.43 -8.14 2.33
CA HIS A 70 22.60 -9.58 2.13
C HIS A 70 24.08 -9.96 2.01
N GLU A 71 24.88 -9.22 1.22
CA GLU A 71 26.33 -9.46 1.12
C GLU A 71 27.04 -9.34 2.48
N ARG A 72 26.65 -8.33 3.28
CA ARG A 72 27.20 -8.15 4.64
C ARG A 72 26.79 -9.28 5.57
N LEU A 73 25.54 -9.74 5.50
CA LEU A 73 25.04 -10.87 6.27
C LEU A 73 25.83 -12.13 5.94
N ASP A 74 25.96 -12.48 4.66
CA ASP A 74 26.72 -13.66 4.21
C ASP A 74 28.17 -13.64 4.71
N HIS A 75 28.81 -12.47 4.66
CA HIS A 75 30.17 -12.31 5.15
C HIS A 75 30.27 -12.47 6.68
N ILE A 76 29.30 -11.94 7.44
CA ILE A 76 29.24 -12.11 8.89
C ILE A 76 28.97 -13.57 9.26
N GLU A 77 28.03 -14.23 8.58
CA GLU A 77 27.69 -15.64 8.79
C GLU A 77 28.88 -16.57 8.49
N LYS A 78 29.64 -16.29 7.43
CA LYS A 78 30.90 -17.00 7.13
C LYS A 78 31.94 -16.79 8.22
N LYS A 79 32.09 -15.57 8.74
CA LYS A 79 33.01 -15.30 9.87
C LYS A 79 32.57 -16.00 11.16
N LEU A 80 31.26 -16.04 11.42
CA LEU A 80 30.72 -16.66 12.63
C LEU A 80 30.85 -18.19 12.58
N SER A 81 30.59 -18.80 11.42
CA SER A 81 30.79 -20.24 11.20
C SER A 81 32.27 -20.66 11.26
N ALA A 82 33.18 -19.84 10.73
CA ALA A 82 34.62 -20.06 10.88
C ALA A 82 35.07 -19.96 12.36
N LYS A 83 34.46 -19.05 13.14
CA LYS A 83 34.76 -18.88 14.57
C LYS A 83 34.16 -19.97 15.45
N SER A 84 33.00 -20.54 15.07
CA SER A 84 32.37 -21.65 15.80
C SER A 84 32.94 -23.02 15.40
N GLY A 85 33.44 -23.18 14.17
CA GLY A 85 34.10 -24.39 13.67
C GLY A 85 35.46 -24.69 14.31
N GLY A 86 36.08 -23.72 15.00
CA GLY A 86 37.35 -23.89 15.71
C GLY A 86 37.24 -24.52 17.10
N LYS A 87 36.03 -24.89 17.56
CA LYS A 87 35.81 -25.51 18.87
C LYS A 87 35.13 -26.88 18.76
N SER A 88 35.62 -27.72 17.84
CA SER A 88 35.33 -29.16 17.87
C SER A 88 36.04 -29.80 19.08
N ARG A 89 35.29 -29.81 20.18
CA ARG A 89 35.28 -30.75 21.31
C ARG A 89 36.00 -32.09 21.03
N PRO A 90 36.91 -32.56 21.92
CA PRO A 90 37.67 -33.79 21.68
C PRO A 90 36.72 -34.99 21.60
N THR A 91 36.95 -35.82 20.57
CA THR A 91 36.20 -37.04 20.28
C THR A 91 36.50 -38.11 21.34
N VAL A 92 35.58 -38.31 22.28
CA VAL A 92 35.53 -39.55 23.08
C VAL A 92 34.46 -40.45 22.47
N SER A 93 34.87 -41.35 21.57
CA SER A 93 34.08 -42.55 21.26
C SER A 93 34.97 -43.68 20.76
N LYS A 94 35.55 -44.40 21.72
CA LYS A 94 35.91 -45.81 21.51
C LYS A 94 35.67 -46.56 22.81
N ALA A 95 34.43 -46.99 23.02
CA ALA A 95 34.11 -48.05 23.99
C ALA A 95 33.05 -48.95 23.35
N LYS A 96 33.59 -50.01 22.75
CA LYS A 96 32.91 -51.18 22.20
C LYS A 96 32.36 -51.99 23.36
N THR A 97 31.04 -52.12 23.47
CA THR A 97 30.41 -53.16 24.30
C THR A 97 29.16 -53.67 23.60
N THR A 98 29.36 -54.72 22.82
CA THR A 98 28.33 -55.63 22.32
C THR A 98 27.59 -56.22 23.52
N LYS A 99 26.35 -55.78 23.74
CA LYS A 99 25.45 -56.32 24.76
C LYS A 99 24.98 -57.71 24.32
N SER A 100 25.56 -58.72 24.96
CA SER A 100 25.09 -60.09 25.10
C SER A 100 23.55 -60.20 25.04
N SER A 101 23.05 -60.81 23.96
CA SER A 101 21.69 -61.35 23.88
C SER A 101 21.62 -62.61 24.74
N SER A 102 21.18 -62.45 25.99
CA SER A 102 20.65 -63.57 26.77
C SER A 102 19.14 -63.41 26.87
N ARG A 103 18.44 -64.55 26.78
CA ARG A 103 17.09 -64.86 27.31
C ARG A 103 16.05 -65.20 26.24
N GLY A 104 15.80 -66.51 26.10
CA GLY A 104 14.64 -67.03 25.37
C GLY A 104 14.74 -68.50 24.98
N LYS A 105 15.11 -69.39 25.91
CA LYS A 105 15.02 -70.84 25.73
C LYS A 105 13.96 -71.35 26.72
N LYS A 106 12.74 -71.62 26.26
CA LYS A 106 11.84 -72.62 26.84
C LYS A 106 10.55 -72.76 26.03
N SER A 107 10.29 -74.02 25.67
CA SER A 107 8.98 -74.66 25.49
C SER A 107 8.20 -74.32 24.23
#